data_AF-A0A968Z3T7-F1
#
_entry.id   AF-A0A968Z3T7-F1
#
_cell.length_a   1.000
_cell.length_b   1.000
_cell.length_c   1.000
_cell.angle_alpha   90.00
_cell.angle_beta   90.00
_cell.angle_gamma   90.00
#
_symmetry.space_group_name_H-M   'P 1'
#
loop_
_entity.id
_entity.type
_entity.pdbx_description
1 polymer ?
#
loop_
_entity_poly.entity_id
_entity_poly.type
_entity_poly.pdbx_seq_one_letter_code
_entity_poly.pdbx_strand_id
1 'polypeptide(L)'
;MPHDRYAVPSPLYSKPQGTLRLSGSLSWELCDRDGTTIVSVSLPLPDIDPLEALDRLSSDRPHFYWEHPAEEVAIAALQPLVRLELNEGDRFAQAQRFIASVLQRTVTVGELDLPLAGPHFFCSFTFFEKPHHEAQRFPAATVFYRSGR
;
A
#
# COMPACT_ATOMS: atom_id res chain seq x y z
N MET A 1 -34.27 29.99 8.59
CA MET A 1 -32.86 30.28 8.27
C MET A 1 -32.13 28.95 8.18
N PRO A 2 -31.78 28.43 6.99
CA PRO A 2 -31.08 27.15 6.87
C PRO A 2 -29.57 27.35 7.02
N HIS A 3 -28.94 26.53 7.85
CA HIS A 3 -27.49 26.43 8.01
C HIS A 3 -26.93 25.52 6.92
N ASP A 4 -26.35 26.11 5.88
CA ASP A 4 -25.54 25.42 4.88
C ASP A 4 -24.11 25.92 5.04
N ARG A 5 -23.29 25.23 5.86
CA ARG A 5 -21.92 25.66 6.21
C ARG A 5 -20.91 24.52 6.35
N TYR A 6 -21.02 23.50 5.52
CA TYR A 6 -19.92 22.53 5.33
C TYR A 6 -19.70 22.20 3.85
N ALA A 7 -19.53 23.24 3.02
CA ALA A 7 -18.75 23.09 1.79
C ALA A 7 -17.27 23.18 2.19
N VAL A 8 -16.60 22.03 2.30
CA VAL A 8 -15.13 22.00 2.39
C VAL A 8 -14.61 22.41 1.01
N PRO A 9 -13.88 23.52 0.85
CA PRO A 9 -13.27 23.82 -0.43
C PRO A 9 -12.23 22.75 -0.72
N SER A 10 -12.43 21.99 -1.81
CA SER A 10 -11.41 21.13 -2.38
C SER A 10 -10.16 21.98 -2.61
N PRO A 11 -9.02 21.69 -1.96
CA PRO A 11 -7.79 22.34 -2.36
C PRO A 11 -7.55 21.98 -3.83
N LEU A 12 -7.18 23.00 -4.60
CA LEU A 12 -6.85 22.91 -6.03
C LEU A 12 -5.82 21.81 -6.25
N TYR A 13 -6.29 20.60 -6.55
CA TYR A 13 -5.48 19.51 -7.05
C TYR A 13 -5.03 19.90 -8.45
N SER A 14 -3.81 20.44 -8.56
CA SER A 14 -3.15 20.56 -9.86
C SER A 14 -2.52 19.21 -10.18
N LYS A 15 -3.05 18.53 -11.21
CA LYS A 15 -2.40 17.32 -11.74
C LYS A 15 -0.92 17.63 -12.02
N PRO A 16 0.03 16.80 -11.54
CA PRO A 16 1.43 16.93 -11.95
C PRO A 16 1.51 16.87 -13.47
N GLN A 17 2.19 17.85 -14.08
CA GLN A 17 2.33 17.97 -15.54
C GLN A 17 3.55 17.18 -16.08
N GLY A 18 4.13 16.30 -15.28
CA GLY A 18 5.19 15.37 -15.66
C GLY A 18 4.63 14.00 -16.08
N THR A 19 5.33 13.32 -16.97
CA THR A 19 5.04 11.93 -17.36
C THR A 19 5.26 11.02 -16.15
N LEU A 20 4.21 10.80 -15.36
CA LEU A 20 4.19 9.80 -14.29
C LEU A 20 4.31 8.42 -14.94
N ARG A 21 5.54 7.90 -15.07
CA ARG A 21 5.76 6.50 -15.42
C ARG A 21 5.37 5.64 -14.24
N LEU A 22 4.10 5.24 -14.22
CA LEU A 22 3.62 4.29 -13.25
C LEU A 22 4.20 2.91 -13.55
N SER A 23 4.86 2.35 -12.55
CA SER A 23 5.11 0.91 -12.49
C SER A 23 3.96 0.25 -11.75
N GLY A 24 3.33 -0.71 -12.41
CA GLY A 24 2.40 -1.63 -11.79
C GLY A 24 3.16 -2.84 -11.30
N SER A 25 3.09 -3.12 -9.99
CA SER A 25 3.58 -4.39 -9.44
C SER A 25 2.40 -5.34 -9.18
N LEU A 26 2.20 -6.35 -10.02
CA LEU A 26 1.16 -7.36 -9.78
C LEU A 26 1.74 -8.48 -8.92
N SER A 27 1.04 -8.86 -7.85
CA SER A 27 1.51 -9.92 -6.97
C SER A 27 0.53 -11.08 -6.89
N TRP A 28 1.04 -12.28 -7.13
CA TRP A 28 0.28 -13.54 -7.08
C TRP A 28 0.83 -14.47 -6.00
N GLU A 29 -0.04 -15.26 -5.40
CA GLU A 29 0.32 -16.34 -4.50
C GLU A 29 0.20 -17.67 -5.24
N LEU A 30 1.29 -18.43 -5.27
CA LEU A 30 1.34 -19.77 -5.82
C LEU A 30 1.60 -20.75 -4.67
N CYS A 31 0.67 -21.68 -4.48
CA CYS A 31 0.86 -22.80 -3.55
C CYS A 31 1.32 -24.03 -4.33
N ASP A 32 2.45 -24.60 -3.94
CA ASP A 32 2.89 -25.94 -4.37
C ASP A 32 3.13 -26.83 -3.13
N ARG A 33 3.52 -28.09 -3.35
CA ARG A 33 3.76 -29.09 -2.29
C ARG A 33 4.84 -28.68 -1.28
N ASP A 34 5.76 -27.78 -1.66
CA ASP A 34 6.87 -27.31 -0.82
C ASP A 34 6.54 -26.02 -0.04
N GLY A 35 5.34 -25.45 -0.23
CA GLY A 35 4.85 -24.28 0.49
C GLY A 35 4.30 -23.15 -0.39
N THR A 36 4.02 -22.02 0.24
CA THR A 36 3.54 -20.81 -0.44
C THR A 36 4.70 -19.97 -0.96
N THR A 37 4.71 -19.69 -2.27
CA THR A 37 5.60 -18.72 -2.92
C THR A 37 4.80 -17.51 -3.39
N ILE A 38 5.31 -16.31 -3.12
CA ILE A 38 4.76 -15.05 -3.63
C ILE A 38 5.54 -14.65 -4.88
N VAL A 39 4.87 -14.30 -5.96
CA VAL A 39 5.49 -13.78 -7.17
C VAL A 39 5.16 -12.30 -7.29
N SER A 40 6.18 -11.44 -7.24
CA SER A 40 6.08 -10.00 -7.47
C SER A 40 6.46 -9.70 -8.92
N VAL A 41 5.52 -9.23 -9.73
CA VAL A 41 5.70 -8.96 -11.16
C VAL A 41 5.70 -7.46 -11.41
N SER A 42 6.82 -6.88 -11.85
CA SER A 42 6.91 -5.46 -12.21
C SER A 42 6.63 -5.26 -13.69
N LEU A 43 5.66 -4.40 -14.01
CA LEU A 43 5.23 -4.12 -15.38
C LEU A 43 5.08 -2.61 -15.59
N PRO A 44 5.43 -2.09 -16.76
CA PRO A 44 5.11 -0.71 -17.10
C PRO A 44 3.59 -0.59 -17.27
N LEU A 45 3.01 0.46 -16.72
CA LEU A 45 1.61 0.81 -16.96
C LEU A 45 1.53 2.04 -17.88
N PRO A 46 0.43 2.18 -18.65
CA PRO A 46 0.10 3.46 -19.28
C PRO A 46 -0.01 4.56 -18.22
N ASP A 47 0.17 5.81 -18.65
CA ASP A 47 -0.06 6.97 -17.79
C ASP A 47 -1.52 6.97 -17.29
N ILE A 48 -1.71 6.51 -16.06
CA ILE A 48 -2.96 6.54 -15.31
C ILE A 48 -2.76 7.44 -14.09
N ASP A 49 -3.82 8.04 -13.57
CA ASP A 49 -3.74 8.76 -12.30
C ASP A 49 -3.95 7.75 -11.17
N PRO A 50 -2.97 7.48 -10.27
CA PRO A 50 -3.13 6.48 -9.22
C PRO A 50 -4.29 6.76 -8.28
N LEU A 51 -4.60 8.01 -8.01
CA LEU A 51 -5.70 8.38 -7.13
C LEU A 51 -7.04 8.14 -7.81
N GLU A 52 -7.15 8.47 -9.10
CA GLU A 52 -8.34 8.17 -9.91
C GLU A 52 -8.56 6.65 -10.05
N ALA A 53 -7.48 5.88 -10.25
CA ALA A 53 -7.54 4.42 -10.29
C ALA A 53 -7.99 3.83 -8.95
N LEU A 54 -7.45 4.38 -7.84
CA LEU A 54 -7.81 3.97 -6.50
C LEU A 54 -9.28 4.23 -6.22
N ASP A 55 -9.78 5.44 -6.52
CA ASP A 55 -11.19 5.82 -6.34
C ASP A 55 -12.14 4.82 -7.02
N ARG A 56 -11.85 4.48 -8.29
CA ARG A 56 -12.66 3.56 -9.10
C ARG A 56 -12.64 2.11 -8.63
N LEU A 57 -11.53 1.66 -8.06
CA LEU A 57 -11.31 0.25 -7.70
C LEU A 57 -11.45 0.01 -6.19
N SER A 58 -11.49 1.08 -5.40
CA SER A 58 -11.63 0.99 -3.95
C SER A 58 -12.96 0.34 -3.57
N SER A 59 -12.92 -0.36 -2.43
CA SER A 59 -14.07 -0.99 -1.80
C SER A 59 -13.90 -0.83 -0.30
N ASP A 60 -14.81 -1.38 0.51
CA ASP A 60 -14.70 -1.40 1.98
C ASP A 60 -13.49 -2.20 2.52
N ARG A 61 -12.61 -2.68 1.64
CA ARG A 61 -11.37 -3.37 1.99
C ARG A 61 -10.21 -2.37 2.17
N PRO A 62 -9.17 -2.76 2.92
CA PRO A 62 -7.99 -1.91 3.11
C PRO A 62 -7.38 -1.52 1.77
N HIS A 63 -7.10 -0.24 1.64
CA HIS A 63 -6.44 0.38 0.50
C HIS A 63 -5.47 1.45 1.00
N PHE A 64 -4.55 1.85 0.14
CA PHE A 64 -3.46 2.74 0.49
C PHE A 64 -3.14 3.67 -0.64
N TYR A 65 -2.88 4.92 -0.26
CA TYR A 65 -2.42 5.95 -1.15
C TYR A 65 -1.25 6.67 -0.48
N TRP A 66 -0.22 6.95 -1.27
CA TRP A 66 0.89 7.80 -0.86
C TRP A 66 1.41 8.55 -2.08
N GLU A 67 1.80 9.80 -1.89
CA GLU A 67 2.38 10.63 -2.91
C GLU A 67 3.58 11.40 -2.37
N HIS A 68 4.54 11.65 -3.26
CA HIS A 68 5.67 12.53 -3.04
C HIS A 68 5.77 13.48 -4.25
N PRO A 69 5.05 14.62 -4.21
CA PRO A 69 4.94 15.51 -5.35
C PRO A 69 6.28 16.05 -5.86
N ALA A 70 7.24 16.28 -4.96
CA ALA A 70 8.56 16.79 -5.32
C ALA A 70 9.41 15.79 -6.14
N GLU A 71 9.10 14.49 -6.07
CA GLU A 71 9.76 13.45 -6.88
C GLU A 71 8.83 12.91 -7.98
N GLU A 72 7.64 13.50 -8.14
CA GLU A 72 6.62 13.04 -9.08
C GLU A 72 6.32 11.54 -8.91
N VAL A 73 6.19 11.08 -7.65
CA VAL A 73 5.84 9.70 -7.33
C VAL A 73 4.49 9.63 -6.65
N ALA A 74 3.64 8.70 -7.10
CA ALA A 74 2.42 8.33 -6.40
C ALA A 74 2.22 6.81 -6.44
N ILE A 75 1.77 6.25 -5.32
CA ILE A 75 1.53 4.82 -5.14
C ILE A 75 0.09 4.64 -4.68
N ALA A 76 -0.67 3.87 -5.46
CA ALA A 76 -1.95 3.31 -5.06
C ALA A 76 -1.81 1.80 -4.86
N ALA A 77 -2.35 1.30 -3.76
CA ALA A 77 -2.41 -0.12 -3.47
C ALA A 77 -3.79 -0.50 -2.92
N LEU A 78 -4.29 -1.64 -3.38
CA LEU A 78 -5.55 -2.23 -2.96
C LEU A 78 -5.26 -3.57 -2.30
N GLN A 79 -6.09 -3.94 -1.33
CA GLN A 79 -6.25 -5.30 -0.80
C GLN A 79 -4.92 -6.03 -0.48
N PRO A 80 -4.58 -6.20 0.80
CA PRO A 80 -3.34 -6.86 1.17
C PRO A 80 -3.37 -8.36 0.79
N LEU A 81 -2.29 -8.88 0.19
CA LEU A 81 -2.10 -10.31 -0.03
C LEU A 81 -1.69 -11.00 1.27
N VAL A 82 -0.74 -10.40 1.99
CA VAL A 82 -0.36 -10.80 3.34
C VAL A 82 -0.36 -9.58 4.26
N ARG A 83 -0.78 -9.77 5.51
CA ARG A 83 -0.94 -8.72 6.50
C ARG A 83 -0.46 -9.17 7.88
N LEU A 84 0.15 -8.24 8.60
CA LEU A 84 0.41 -8.31 10.04
C LEU A 84 -0.34 -7.18 10.74
N GLU A 85 -1.00 -7.50 11.85
CA GLU A 85 -1.56 -6.53 12.78
C GLU A 85 -1.00 -6.79 14.18
N LEU A 86 -0.55 -5.75 14.86
CA LEU A 86 -0.01 -5.82 16.23
C LEU A 86 -0.73 -4.79 17.08
N ASN A 87 -1.13 -5.16 18.30
CA ASN A 87 -1.82 -4.27 19.23
C ASN A 87 -0.91 -3.71 20.34
N GLU A 88 0.27 -4.32 20.56
CA GLU A 88 1.25 -3.89 21.56
C GLU A 88 2.62 -4.57 21.32
N GLY A 89 3.62 -4.21 22.13
CA GLY A 89 4.95 -4.80 22.13
C GLY A 89 5.91 -4.20 21.12
N ASP A 90 6.99 -4.92 20.82
CA ASP A 90 8.11 -4.51 19.94
C ASP A 90 7.70 -4.43 18.46
N ARG A 91 6.75 -3.54 18.14
CA ARG A 91 6.02 -3.50 16.88
C ARG A 91 6.91 -3.29 15.65
N PHE A 92 7.99 -2.52 15.80
CA PHE A 92 8.97 -2.31 14.73
C PHE A 92 9.81 -3.56 14.47
N ALA A 93 10.29 -4.23 15.51
CA ALA A 93 11.09 -5.45 15.36
C ALA A 93 10.24 -6.60 14.80
N GLN A 94 8.99 -6.71 15.23
CA GLN A 94 8.02 -7.67 14.70
C GLN A 94 7.68 -7.38 13.24
N ALA A 95 7.42 -6.12 12.87
CA ALA A 95 7.22 -5.70 11.49
C ALA A 95 8.40 -6.08 10.60
N GLN A 96 9.64 -5.82 11.04
CA GLN A 96 10.85 -6.17 10.29
C GLN A 96 10.97 -7.69 10.09
N ARG A 97 10.76 -8.49 11.14
CA ARG A 97 10.78 -9.97 11.02
C ARG A 97 9.73 -10.48 10.05
N PHE A 98 8.52 -9.91 10.11
CA PHE A 98 7.46 -10.24 9.18
C PHE A 98 7.85 -9.93 7.74
N ILE A 99 8.31 -8.72 7.46
CA ILE A 99 8.76 -8.32 6.12
C ILE A 99 9.86 -9.26 5.61
N ALA A 100 10.87 -9.55 6.44
CA ALA A 100 11.95 -10.46 6.07
C ALA A 100 11.43 -11.87 5.74
N SER A 101 10.49 -12.40 6.53
CA SER A 101 9.90 -13.72 6.28
C SER A 101 9.09 -13.78 4.98
N VAL A 102 8.40 -12.69 4.62
CA VAL A 102 7.65 -12.59 3.38
C VAL A 102 8.62 -12.51 2.20
N LEU A 103 9.67 -11.69 2.29
CA LEU A 103 10.70 -11.56 1.25
C LEU A 103 11.44 -12.88 0.99
N GLN A 104 11.72 -13.68 2.02
CA GLN A 104 12.38 -14.99 1.88
C GLN A 104 11.62 -15.98 0.97
N ARG A 105 10.30 -15.81 0.84
CA ARG A 105 9.43 -16.62 -0.03
C ARG A 105 8.86 -15.82 -1.21
N THR A 106 9.45 -14.67 -1.52
CA THR A 106 9.03 -13.82 -2.64
C THR A 106 10.02 -13.91 -3.80
N VAL A 107 9.54 -14.33 -4.96
CA VAL A 107 10.28 -14.28 -6.23
C VAL A 107 9.86 -13.02 -6.97
N THR A 108 10.83 -12.26 -7.49
CA THR A 108 10.58 -11.01 -8.21
C THR A 108 10.90 -11.19 -9.69
N VAL A 109 9.99 -10.80 -10.57
CA VAL A 109 10.07 -10.96 -12.03
C VAL A 109 9.51 -9.75 -12.77
N GLY A 110 9.70 -9.69 -14.09
CA GLY A 110 9.24 -8.59 -14.94
C GLY A 110 10.32 -7.56 -15.23
N GLU A 111 9.92 -6.32 -15.48
CA GLU A 111 10.80 -5.19 -15.81
C GLU A 111 11.37 -4.57 -14.51
N LEU A 112 12.52 -5.07 -14.08
CA LEU A 112 13.11 -4.74 -12.77
C LEU A 112 13.92 -3.44 -12.75
N ASP A 113 14.19 -2.87 -13.92
CA ASP A 113 14.89 -1.59 -14.06
C ASP A 113 13.92 -0.39 -13.96
N LEU A 114 12.61 -0.64 -13.80
CA LEU A 114 11.61 0.41 -13.63
C LEU A 114 11.73 1.08 -12.24
N PRO A 115 11.40 2.38 -12.15
CA PRO A 115 11.20 3.02 -10.87
C PRO A 115 10.17 2.24 -10.03
N LEU A 116 10.45 2.02 -8.76
CA LEU A 116 9.58 1.26 -7.85
C LEU A 116 9.29 -0.17 -8.34
N ALA A 117 10.22 -0.80 -9.05
CA ALA A 117 10.15 -2.23 -9.32
C ALA A 117 10.29 -3.07 -8.03
N GLY A 118 9.62 -4.21 -8.02
CA GLY A 118 9.74 -5.21 -6.97
C GLY A 118 8.68 -5.14 -5.85
N PRO A 119 8.92 -5.86 -4.75
CA PRO A 119 7.97 -6.01 -3.66
C PRO A 119 7.90 -4.75 -2.80
N HIS A 120 6.67 -4.25 -2.57
CA HIS A 120 6.42 -3.08 -1.72
C HIS A 120 5.60 -3.48 -0.49
N PHE A 121 6.07 -3.04 0.68
CA PHE A 121 5.37 -3.17 1.95
C PHE A 121 4.91 -1.80 2.42
N PHE A 122 3.67 -1.74 2.87
CA PHE A 122 3.05 -0.54 3.40
C PHE A 122 2.80 -0.73 4.87
N CYS A 123 3.18 0.28 5.65
CA CYS A 123 3.16 0.21 7.11
C CYS A 123 2.42 1.40 7.68
N SER A 124 1.61 1.17 8.70
CA SER A 124 1.04 2.20 9.55
C SER A 124 1.36 1.89 11.01
N PHE A 125 1.85 2.87 11.75
CA PHE A 125 2.14 2.74 13.17
C PHE A 125 1.41 3.82 13.95
N THR A 126 0.79 3.44 15.06
CA THR A 126 0.26 4.42 16.00
C THR A 126 1.42 5.10 16.71
N PHE A 127 1.16 6.35 17.11
CA PHE A 127 2.13 7.14 17.85
C PHE A 127 2.53 6.46 19.17
N PHE A 128 1.51 6.04 19.94
CA PHE A 128 1.71 5.31 21.20
C PHE A 128 1.76 3.80 20.99
N GLU A 129 2.42 3.10 21.91
CA GLU A 129 2.56 1.65 21.86
C GLU A 129 1.25 0.91 22.06
N LYS A 130 0.42 1.38 23.00
CA LYS A 130 -0.88 0.81 23.29
C LYS A 130 -1.98 1.73 22.78
N PRO A 131 -2.93 1.24 21.98
CA PRO A 131 -4.11 2.02 21.63
C PRO A 131 -4.83 2.40 22.92
N HIS A 132 -5.29 3.66 23.02
CA HIS A 132 -6.25 4.03 24.06
C HIS A 132 -7.51 3.16 23.93
N HIS A 133 -8.26 2.98 25.02
CA HIS A 133 -9.45 2.10 25.03
C HIS A 133 -10.46 2.40 23.91
N GLU A 134 -10.54 3.65 23.44
CA GLU A 134 -11.39 4.09 22.34
C GLU A 134 -10.78 3.84 20.93
N ALA A 135 -9.47 3.60 20.85
CA ALA A 135 -8.70 3.33 19.63
C ALA A 135 -8.59 1.84 19.28
N GLN A 136 -9.29 0.94 19.99
CA GLN A 136 -9.30 -0.51 19.71
C GLN A 136 -9.75 -0.90 18.29
N ARG A 137 -10.27 0.05 17.50
CA ARG A 137 -10.57 -0.17 16.07
C ARG A 137 -9.33 -0.21 15.18
N PHE A 138 -8.18 0.31 15.63
CA PHE A 138 -6.96 0.39 14.84
C PHE A 138 -5.79 -0.31 15.56
N PRO A 139 -5.14 -1.30 14.92
CA PRO A 139 -3.94 -1.92 15.46
C PRO A 139 -2.81 -0.91 15.67
N ALA A 140 -1.99 -1.12 16.70
CA ALA A 140 -0.81 -0.31 16.98
C ALA A 140 0.24 -0.36 15.86
N ALA A 141 0.30 -1.46 15.13
CA ALA A 141 0.98 -1.53 13.84
C ALA A 141 0.19 -2.38 12.85
N THR A 142 0.16 -1.94 11.60
CA THR A 142 -0.27 -2.74 10.46
C THR A 142 0.85 -2.74 9.44
N VAL A 143 1.22 -3.91 8.93
CA VAL A 143 2.12 -4.07 7.79
C VAL A 143 1.42 -4.92 6.76
N PHE A 144 1.45 -4.51 5.50
CA PHE A 144 0.90 -5.34 4.43
C PHE A 144 1.70 -5.27 3.14
N TYR A 145 1.67 -6.40 2.44
CA TYR A 145 2.15 -6.56 1.08
C TYR A 145 0.95 -6.51 0.13
N ARG A 146 1.03 -5.73 -0.95
CA ARG A 146 -0.11 -5.57 -1.87
C ARG A 146 -0.44 -6.86 -2.62
N SER A 147 -1.71 -7.04 -2.98
CA SER A 147 -2.16 -8.01 -3.97
C SER A 147 -2.36 -7.30 -5.33
N GLY A 148 -2.08 -7.99 -6.44
CA GLY A 148 -2.57 -7.60 -7.76
C GLY A 148 -3.83 -8.40 -8.09
N ARG A 149 -4.89 -7.75 -8.55
CA ARG A 149 -6.02 -8.41 -9.21
C ARG A 149 -6.21 -7.84 -10.60
#